data_AF-A0A6B4JR32-F1
#
_entry.id   AF-A0A6B4JR32-F1
#
_cell.length_a   1.000
_cell.length_b   1.000
_cell.length_c   1.000
_cell.angle_alpha   90.00
_cell.angle_beta   90.00
_cell.angle_gamma   90.00
#
_symmetry.space_group_name_H-M   'P 1'
#
loop_
_entity.id
_entity.type
_entity.pdbx_description
1 polymer ?
#
loop_
_entity_poly.entity_id
_entity_poly.type
_entity_poly.pdbx_seq_one_letter_code
_entity_poly.pdbx_strand_id
1 'polypeptide(L)'
;MKRIRLKKVMASALIVTSILALKPIGASAEWKNDNTGWWYSEGNSYSVGWKSIDGIWYYFHPNGYMAKDTTVDGCILSSNGAYDAEIQSKKISVVYPSNWLKVVEDYREIYYIDNRGSNVILGAVNMGGLSKENFIQYEKLNLIDHLNLNKLDTAKQVFNNKKADIVHYFYKDKNNKIFTVFQVIFYRKNSAYIFTLTGVDRISDENMAAFKNMLNTVEFVD
;
A
#
# COMPACT_ATOMS: atom_id res chain seq x y z
N MET A 1 -4.83 33.85 -15.53
CA MET A 1 -4.86 32.60 -14.75
C MET A 1 -3.80 32.67 -13.67
N LYS A 2 -4.21 32.75 -12.39
CA LYS A 2 -3.27 32.88 -11.25
C LYS A 2 -2.49 31.58 -11.08
N ARG A 3 -1.16 31.64 -11.24
CA ARG A 3 -0.25 30.54 -10.89
C ARG A 3 -0.33 30.31 -9.37
N ILE A 4 -1.01 29.26 -8.95
CA ILE A 4 -1.07 28.85 -7.54
C ILE A 4 0.30 28.29 -7.16
N ARG A 5 1.07 29.04 -6.38
CA ARG A 5 2.32 28.57 -5.79
C ARG A 5 1.98 27.64 -4.63
N LEU A 6 1.73 26.36 -4.94
CA LEU A 6 1.57 25.32 -3.93
C LEU A 6 2.89 25.24 -3.14
N LYS A 7 2.90 25.75 -1.90
CA LYS A 7 4.02 25.45 -0.99
C LYS A 7 3.93 23.95 -0.73
N LYS A 8 4.89 23.18 -1.28
CA LYS A 8 5.04 21.73 -1.09
C LYS A 8 5.29 21.42 0.38
N VAL A 9 4.26 21.53 1.21
CA VAL A 9 4.29 21.04 2.59
C VAL A 9 4.00 19.55 2.47
N MET A 10 5.02 18.71 2.63
CA MET A 10 4.90 17.26 2.54
C MET A 10 3.88 16.73 3.55
N ALA A 11 2.64 16.63 3.11
CA ALA A 11 1.58 15.85 3.72
C ALA A 11 1.60 14.43 3.11
N SER A 12 2.79 13.84 2.97
CA SER A 12 2.91 12.44 2.59
C SER A 12 3.01 11.66 3.89
N ALA A 13 1.85 11.24 4.41
CA ALA A 13 1.73 10.16 5.37
C ALA A 13 2.21 8.87 4.69
N LEU A 14 3.51 8.75 4.42
CA LEU A 14 4.08 7.52 3.91
C LEU A 14 4.46 6.64 5.09
N ILE A 15 3.46 5.92 5.58
CA ILE A 15 3.69 4.57 6.09
C ILE A 15 3.04 3.66 5.07
N VAL A 16 3.56 3.68 3.86
CA VAL A 16 3.26 2.65 2.87
C VAL A 16 4.63 2.23 2.35
N THR A 17 5.03 1.03 2.79
CA THR A 17 6.20 0.20 2.42
C THR A 17 7.57 0.35 3.11
N SER A 18 7.69 0.95 4.29
CA SER A 18 8.96 0.80 5.05
C SER A 18 8.73 0.73 6.56
N ILE A 19 8.45 -0.47 7.06
CA ILE A 19 8.93 -0.86 8.40
C ILE A 19 10.08 -1.82 8.16
N LEU A 20 11.29 -1.26 8.18
CA LEU A 20 12.55 -1.99 8.12
C LEU A 20 12.75 -2.83 9.38
N ALA A 21 13.31 -4.02 9.14
CA ALA A 21 13.96 -4.94 10.08
C ALA A 21 13.08 -5.54 11.18
N LEU A 22 12.45 -6.68 10.87
CA LEU A 22 12.41 -7.74 11.89
C LEU A 22 13.87 -8.02 12.28
N LYS A 23 14.18 -7.94 13.58
CA LYS A 23 15.44 -8.49 14.12
C LYS A 23 15.61 -9.89 13.53
N PRO A 24 16.78 -10.26 12.97
CA PRO A 24 16.95 -11.59 12.40
C PRO A 24 16.57 -12.62 13.47
N ILE A 25 15.54 -13.41 13.20
CA ILE A 25 15.23 -14.58 14.01
C ILE A 25 16.41 -15.52 13.79
N GLY A 26 17.11 -15.84 14.88
CA GLY A 26 18.36 -16.57 14.86
C GLY A 26 18.31 -17.87 14.06
N ALA A 27 18.85 -17.82 12.85
CA ALA A 27 19.52 -18.85 12.06
C ALA A 27 19.99 -18.13 10.78
N SER A 28 21.21 -18.39 10.30
CA SER A 28 21.77 -17.75 9.09
C SER A 28 20.78 -17.76 7.93
N ALA A 29 20.12 -16.63 7.67
CA ALA A 29 19.21 -16.47 6.54
C ALA A 29 19.90 -15.63 5.46
N GLU A 30 19.94 -16.14 4.24
CA GLU A 30 20.71 -15.54 3.16
C GLU A 30 20.16 -15.95 1.80
N TRP A 31 20.31 -15.04 0.83
CA TRP A 31 20.08 -15.35 -0.58
C TRP A 31 21.18 -16.29 -1.10
N LYS A 32 20.77 -17.33 -1.82
CA LYS A 32 21.67 -18.26 -2.50
C LYS A 32 21.22 -18.44 -3.94
N ASN A 33 22.14 -18.83 -4.82
CA ASN A 33 21.83 -19.12 -6.20
C ASN A 33 22.69 -20.26 -6.78
N ASP A 34 22.14 -20.90 -7.80
CA ASP A 34 22.81 -21.90 -8.63
C ASP A 34 22.35 -21.74 -10.10
N ASN A 35 22.60 -22.76 -10.92
CA ASN A 35 22.20 -22.76 -12.33
C ASN A 35 20.67 -22.86 -12.55
N THR A 36 19.91 -23.28 -11.54
CA THR A 36 18.45 -23.41 -11.59
C THR A 36 17.78 -22.09 -11.22
N GLY A 37 18.30 -21.38 -10.21
CA GLY A 37 17.77 -20.08 -9.82
C GLY A 37 18.22 -19.61 -8.44
N TRP A 38 17.52 -18.59 -7.95
CA TRP A 38 17.71 -18.02 -6.61
C TRP A 38 16.81 -18.72 -5.61
N TRP A 39 17.26 -18.90 -4.36
CA TRP A 39 16.43 -19.27 -3.22
C TRP A 39 16.85 -18.50 -1.97
N TYR A 40 16.02 -18.52 -0.95
CA TYR A 40 16.34 -17.92 0.34
C TYR A 40 16.52 -19.02 1.37
N SER A 41 17.75 -19.16 1.87
CA SER A 41 18.11 -20.13 2.91
C SER A 41 17.61 -19.62 4.26
N GLU A 42 17.06 -20.50 5.10
CA GLU A 42 16.65 -20.20 6.47
C GLU A 42 17.16 -21.32 7.39
N GLY A 43 18.39 -21.17 7.89
CA GLY A 43 19.06 -22.22 8.67
C GLY A 43 19.30 -23.49 7.83
N ASN A 44 18.74 -24.61 8.27
CA ASN A 44 18.83 -25.91 7.57
C ASN A 44 17.73 -26.12 6.51
N SER A 45 16.92 -25.11 6.24
CA SER A 45 15.82 -25.15 5.27
C SER A 45 15.93 -24.00 4.26
N TYR A 46 14.93 -23.89 3.38
CA TYR A 46 14.69 -22.75 2.49
C TYR A 46 13.26 -22.23 2.63
N SER A 47 13.03 -20.99 2.22
CA SER A 47 11.70 -20.39 2.18
C SER A 47 10.81 -21.03 1.11
N VAL A 48 9.52 -21.13 1.41
CA VAL A 48 8.46 -21.57 0.50
C VAL A 48 7.26 -20.63 0.61
N GLY A 49 6.55 -20.40 -0.50
CA GLY A 49 5.44 -19.46 -0.57
C GLY A 49 5.87 -18.00 -0.54
N TRP A 50 4.94 -17.12 -0.13
CA TRP A 50 5.19 -15.68 -0.02
C TRP A 50 6.09 -15.37 1.18
N LYS A 51 7.16 -14.61 0.95
CA LYS A 51 8.09 -14.15 1.99
C LYS A 51 8.43 -12.68 1.78
N SER A 52 8.33 -11.90 2.84
CA SER A 52 8.89 -10.54 2.87
C SER A 52 10.34 -10.61 3.34
N ILE A 53 11.25 -10.08 2.53
CA ILE A 53 12.68 -9.99 2.80
C ILE A 53 13.04 -8.52 2.63
N ASP A 54 13.51 -7.89 3.70
CA ASP A 54 13.82 -6.45 3.77
C ASP A 54 12.68 -5.53 3.26
N GLY A 55 11.44 -5.93 3.53
CA GLY A 55 10.24 -5.17 3.14
C GLY A 55 9.78 -5.38 1.70
N ILE A 56 10.47 -6.23 0.94
CA ILE A 56 10.10 -6.59 -0.44
C ILE A 56 9.53 -8.01 -0.43
N TRP A 57 8.39 -8.20 -1.11
CA TRP A 57 7.76 -9.51 -1.23
C TRP A 57 8.33 -10.31 -2.39
N TYR A 58 8.65 -11.57 -2.11
CA TYR A 58 9.06 -12.59 -3.06
C TYR A 58 8.18 -13.82 -2.90
N TYR A 59 8.12 -14.64 -3.95
CA TYR A 59 7.49 -15.96 -3.88
C TYR A 59 8.51 -17.05 -4.16
N PHE A 60 8.52 -18.09 -3.34
CA PHE A 60 9.34 -19.28 -3.52
C PHE A 60 8.46 -20.48 -3.82
N HIS A 61 8.74 -21.16 -4.92
CA HIS A 61 8.04 -22.39 -5.29
C HIS A 61 8.27 -23.50 -4.23
N PRO A 62 7.45 -24.58 -4.22
CA PRO A 62 7.62 -25.67 -3.26
C PRO A 62 9.00 -26.34 -3.28
N ASN A 63 9.74 -26.22 -4.38
CA ASN A 63 11.12 -26.69 -4.51
C ASN A 63 12.18 -25.69 -4.02
N GLY A 64 11.77 -24.54 -3.46
CA GLY A 64 12.62 -23.51 -2.87
C GLY A 64 13.06 -22.40 -3.82
N TYR A 65 12.93 -22.57 -5.14
CA TYR A 65 13.38 -21.55 -6.08
C TYR A 65 12.40 -20.38 -6.20
N MET A 66 12.96 -19.18 -6.25
CA MET A 66 12.25 -17.92 -6.36
C MET A 66 11.59 -17.77 -7.74
N ALA A 67 10.32 -17.39 -7.73
CA ALA A 67 9.60 -16.97 -8.93
C ALA A 67 10.07 -15.58 -9.39
N LYS A 68 10.22 -15.39 -10.70
CA LYS A 68 10.59 -14.11 -11.34
C LYS A 68 9.98 -14.04 -12.74
N ASP A 69 9.84 -12.83 -13.27
CA ASP A 69 9.26 -12.58 -14.60
C ASP A 69 7.89 -13.26 -14.80
N THR A 70 7.06 -13.28 -13.76
CA THR A 70 5.82 -14.08 -13.74
C THR A 70 4.76 -13.48 -12.83
N THR A 71 3.57 -14.07 -12.84
CA THR A 71 2.47 -13.72 -11.95
C THR A 71 2.12 -14.91 -11.06
N VAL A 72 2.10 -14.71 -9.75
CA VAL A 72 1.69 -15.71 -8.76
C VAL A 72 0.54 -15.14 -7.93
N ASP A 73 -0.55 -15.89 -7.77
CA ASP A 73 -1.75 -15.46 -7.03
C ASP A 73 -2.31 -14.07 -7.43
N GLY A 74 -2.11 -13.68 -8.69
CA GLY A 74 -2.49 -12.37 -9.22
C GLY A 74 -1.53 -11.21 -8.87
N CYS A 75 -0.42 -11.51 -8.21
CA CYS A 75 0.67 -10.58 -7.90
C CYS A 75 1.79 -10.68 -8.95
N ILE A 76 2.21 -9.54 -9.48
CA ILE A 76 3.23 -9.47 -10.53
C ILE A 76 4.62 -9.45 -9.90
N LEU A 77 5.51 -10.35 -10.36
CA LEU A 77 6.92 -10.44 -9.95
C LEU A 77 7.82 -10.03 -11.10
N SER A 78 8.70 -9.07 -10.82
CA SER A 78 9.66 -8.55 -11.79
C SER A 78 10.83 -9.52 -12.05
N SER A 79 11.79 -9.10 -12.85
CA SER A 79 12.93 -9.95 -13.28
C SER A 79 13.90 -10.34 -12.18
N ASN A 80 13.89 -9.60 -11.06
CA ASN A 80 14.63 -9.93 -9.84
C ASN A 80 13.75 -10.68 -8.80
N GLY A 81 12.51 -11.05 -9.17
CA GLY A 81 11.55 -11.77 -8.32
C GLY A 81 10.80 -10.90 -7.32
N ALA A 82 11.11 -9.61 -7.22
CA ALA A 82 10.41 -8.69 -6.33
C ALA A 82 8.99 -8.43 -6.85
N TYR A 83 8.03 -8.37 -5.91
CA TYR A 83 6.69 -7.87 -6.16
C TYR A 83 6.72 -6.45 -6.71
N ASP A 84 6.11 -6.25 -7.86
CA ASP A 84 6.09 -4.97 -8.55
C ASP A 84 4.79 -4.21 -8.25
N ALA A 85 4.84 -3.39 -7.20
CA ALA A 85 3.70 -2.57 -6.78
C ALA A 85 3.29 -1.54 -7.84
N GLU A 86 4.23 -1.04 -8.65
CA GLU A 86 3.93 -0.04 -9.68
C GLU A 86 3.13 -0.69 -10.81
N ILE A 87 3.60 -1.81 -11.34
CA ILE A 87 2.86 -2.55 -12.37
C ILE A 87 1.55 -3.08 -11.79
N GLN A 88 1.53 -3.54 -10.54
CA GLN A 88 0.29 -3.99 -9.89
C GLN A 88 -0.73 -2.85 -9.81
N SER A 89 -0.32 -1.61 -9.51
CA SER A 89 -1.24 -0.46 -9.45
C SER A 89 -1.92 -0.15 -10.79
N LYS A 90 -1.41 -0.68 -11.91
CA LYS A 90 -2.01 -0.55 -13.25
C LYS A 90 -3.13 -1.59 -13.49
N LYS A 91 -3.32 -2.56 -12.59
CA LYS A 91 -4.43 -3.54 -12.60
C LYS A 91 -5.72 -3.02 -11.94
N ILE A 92 -5.77 -1.73 -11.63
CA ILE A 92 -6.97 -1.05 -11.16
C ILE A 92 -7.17 0.23 -11.98
N SER A 93 -8.40 0.42 -12.45
CA SER A 93 -8.84 1.61 -13.18
C SER A 93 -9.66 2.50 -12.25
N VAL A 94 -9.38 3.81 -12.29
CA VAL A 94 -10.01 4.82 -11.43
C VAL A 94 -10.22 6.09 -12.24
N VAL A 95 -11.39 6.70 -12.13
CA VAL A 95 -11.68 8.00 -12.73
C VAL A 95 -11.47 9.08 -11.67
N TYR A 96 -10.36 9.80 -11.78
CA TYR A 96 -10.06 10.94 -10.91
C TYR A 96 -10.81 12.20 -11.37
N PRO A 97 -11.37 13.01 -10.44
CA PRO A 97 -11.96 14.30 -10.77
C PRO A 97 -10.99 15.22 -11.51
N SER A 98 -11.43 15.84 -12.61
CA SER A 98 -10.57 16.66 -13.48
C SER A 98 -10.07 17.95 -12.81
N ASN A 99 -10.73 18.40 -11.74
CA ASN A 99 -10.32 19.55 -10.95
C ASN A 99 -9.22 19.23 -9.92
N TRP A 100 -8.84 17.96 -9.74
CA TRP A 100 -7.73 17.58 -8.88
C TRP A 100 -6.39 17.80 -9.58
N LEU A 101 -5.41 18.30 -8.84
CA LEU A 101 -4.07 18.52 -9.36
C LEU A 101 -3.24 17.23 -9.20
N LYS A 102 -2.96 16.56 -10.32
CA LYS A 102 -2.02 15.44 -10.37
C LYS A 102 -0.58 15.93 -10.33
N VAL A 103 0.21 15.37 -9.41
CA VAL A 103 1.66 15.56 -9.30
C VAL A 103 2.31 14.18 -9.23
N VAL A 104 3.43 14.00 -9.91
CA VAL A 104 4.22 12.76 -9.83
C VAL A 104 5.49 13.04 -9.05
N GLU A 105 5.69 12.35 -7.93
CA GLU A 105 6.89 12.44 -7.08
C GLU A 105 7.35 11.03 -6.69
N ASP A 106 8.65 10.74 -6.82
CA ASP A 106 9.23 9.41 -6.53
C ASP A 106 8.44 8.25 -7.16
N TYR A 107 8.13 8.38 -8.46
CA TYR A 107 7.34 7.41 -9.24
C TYR A 107 5.91 7.17 -8.71
N ARG A 108 5.42 8.00 -7.78
CA ARG A 108 4.05 7.93 -7.25
C ARG A 108 3.20 9.06 -7.76
N GLU A 109 1.97 8.73 -8.12
CA GLU A 109 0.95 9.70 -8.48
C GLU A 109 0.24 10.21 -7.22
N ILE A 110 0.28 11.52 -7.02
CA ILE A 110 -0.34 12.23 -5.90
C ILE A 110 -1.41 13.15 -6.49
N TYR A 111 -2.65 13.01 -6.03
CA TYR A 111 -3.76 13.84 -6.47
C TYR A 111 -4.13 14.82 -5.37
N TYR A 112 -3.73 16.08 -5.51
CA TYR A 112 -4.11 17.15 -4.58
C TYR A 112 -5.54 17.58 -4.86
N ILE A 113 -6.35 17.55 -3.80
CA ILE A 113 -7.81 17.75 -3.89
C ILE A 113 -8.24 19.13 -3.38
N ASP A 114 -7.34 19.85 -2.71
CA ASP A 114 -7.55 21.23 -2.28
C ASP A 114 -6.23 22.03 -2.24
N ASN A 115 -6.34 23.34 -1.99
CA ASN A 115 -5.19 24.24 -1.86
C ASN A 115 -4.50 24.19 -0.48
N ARG A 116 -5.02 23.41 0.47
CA ARG A 116 -4.45 23.22 1.82
C ARG A 116 -3.43 22.09 1.86
N GLY A 117 -3.37 21.28 0.79
CA GLY A 117 -2.46 20.15 0.65
C GLY A 117 -3.11 18.81 0.96
N SER A 118 -4.43 18.74 1.07
CA SER A 118 -5.13 17.46 1.14
C SER A 118 -4.92 16.70 -0.17
N ASN A 119 -4.66 15.40 -0.07
CA ASN A 119 -4.29 14.60 -1.24
C ASN A 119 -4.78 13.16 -1.14
N VAL A 120 -4.90 12.52 -2.30
CA VAL A 120 -5.20 11.10 -2.47
C VAL A 120 -4.04 10.41 -3.17
N ILE A 121 -3.62 9.27 -2.62
CA ILE A 121 -2.61 8.38 -3.20
C ILE A 121 -3.21 6.97 -3.29
N LEU A 122 -2.89 6.26 -4.37
CA LEU A 122 -3.17 4.83 -4.53
C LEU A 122 -1.88 4.03 -4.38
N GLY A 123 -1.89 3.02 -3.51
CA GLY A 123 -0.85 2.00 -3.43
C GLY A 123 -1.41 0.60 -3.67
N ALA A 124 -0.60 -0.28 -4.25
CA ALA A 124 -0.88 -1.71 -4.34
C ALA A 124 0.13 -2.47 -3.48
N VAL A 125 -0.35 -3.42 -2.68
CA VAL A 125 0.48 -4.24 -1.79
C VAL A 125 0.11 -5.71 -1.90
N ASN A 126 1.12 -6.57 -1.77
CA ASN A 126 0.94 -8.01 -1.68
C ASN A 126 0.44 -8.38 -0.28
N MET A 127 -0.59 -9.22 -0.20
CA MET A 127 -1.18 -9.65 1.07
C MET A 127 -0.39 -10.79 1.75
N GLY A 128 0.68 -11.28 1.14
CA GLY A 128 1.53 -12.33 1.69
C GLY A 128 0.85 -13.69 1.80
N GLY A 129 -0.23 -13.92 1.04
CA GLY A 129 -1.06 -15.13 1.15
C GLY A 129 -2.06 -15.10 2.33
N LEU A 130 -2.16 -13.98 3.06
CA LEU A 130 -3.12 -13.84 4.15
C LEU A 130 -4.56 -13.73 3.61
N SER A 131 -5.54 -14.12 4.44
CA SER A 131 -6.94 -13.74 4.19
C SER A 131 -7.12 -12.22 4.33
N LYS A 132 -8.21 -11.67 3.79
CA LYS A 132 -8.55 -10.24 3.91
C LYS A 132 -8.65 -9.82 5.37
N GLU A 133 -9.28 -10.67 6.20
CA GLU A 133 -9.45 -10.45 7.63
C GLU A 133 -8.10 -10.42 8.37
N ASN A 134 -7.19 -11.34 8.05
CA ASN A 134 -5.88 -11.37 8.70
C ASN A 134 -4.97 -10.24 8.22
N PHE A 135 -5.02 -9.93 6.92
CA PHE A 135 -4.29 -8.82 6.33
C PHE A 135 -4.68 -7.49 6.97
N ILE A 136 -5.97 -7.19 7.08
CA ILE A 136 -6.39 -5.92 7.70
C ILE A 136 -6.01 -5.85 9.18
N GLN A 137 -6.05 -6.95 9.93
CA GLN A 137 -5.57 -6.93 11.32
C GLN A 137 -4.06 -6.67 11.39
N TYR A 138 -3.27 -7.28 10.50
CA TYR A 138 -1.83 -7.05 10.42
C TYR A 138 -1.52 -5.57 10.13
N GLU A 139 -2.16 -4.98 9.12
CA GLU A 139 -1.99 -3.55 8.77
C GLU A 139 -2.34 -2.63 9.94
N LYS A 140 -3.44 -2.90 10.65
CA LYS A 140 -3.81 -2.12 11.84
C LYS A 140 -2.74 -2.18 12.93
N LEU A 141 -2.23 -3.38 13.23
CA LEU A 141 -1.21 -3.56 14.28
C LEU A 141 0.09 -2.84 13.91
N ASN A 142 0.50 -2.90 12.64
CA ASN A 142 1.65 -2.16 12.14
C ASN A 142 1.46 -0.64 12.28
N LEU A 143 0.29 -0.12 11.93
CA LEU A 143 -0.01 1.30 12.08
C LEU A 143 -0.02 1.72 13.54
N ILE A 144 -0.60 0.92 14.43
CA ILE A 144 -0.61 1.14 15.88
C ILE A 144 0.82 1.26 16.41
N ASP A 145 1.69 0.32 16.05
CA ASP A 145 3.10 0.30 16.48
C ASP A 145 3.87 1.50 15.91
N HIS A 146 3.83 1.70 14.59
CA HIS A 146 4.64 2.70 13.91
C HIS A 146 4.25 4.14 14.23
N LEU A 147 2.95 4.39 14.44
CA LEU A 147 2.43 5.71 14.80
C LEU A 147 2.23 5.89 16.31
N ASN A 148 2.53 4.87 17.11
CA ASN A 148 2.28 4.85 18.55
C ASN A 148 0.83 5.23 18.88
N LEU A 149 -0.14 4.61 18.18
CA LEU A 149 -1.57 4.83 18.40
C LEU A 149 -2.09 3.87 19.48
N ASN A 150 -3.13 4.27 20.22
CA ASN A 150 -3.69 3.40 21.25
C ASN A 150 -4.55 2.26 20.68
N LYS A 151 -5.38 2.59 19.69
CA LYS A 151 -6.32 1.65 19.06
C LYS A 151 -6.69 2.17 17.68
N LEU A 152 -6.98 1.22 16.80
CA LEU A 152 -7.53 1.47 15.48
C LEU A 152 -8.77 0.60 15.27
N ASP A 153 -9.86 1.21 14.86
CA ASP A 153 -11.08 0.51 14.45
C ASP A 153 -11.17 0.46 12.93
N THR A 154 -11.89 -0.55 12.43
CA THR A 154 -12.15 -0.75 11.01
C THR A 154 -13.64 -0.70 10.73
N ALA A 155 -14.03 0.05 9.71
CA ALA A 155 -15.36 0.01 9.16
C ALA A 155 -15.38 -0.75 7.83
N LYS A 156 -16.55 -1.21 7.42
CA LYS A 156 -16.77 -1.81 6.10
C LYS A 156 -17.75 -0.94 5.33
N GLN A 157 -17.46 -0.71 4.04
CA GLN A 157 -18.35 0.03 3.15
C GLN A 157 -18.36 -0.62 1.76
N VAL A 158 -19.45 -0.42 1.03
CA VAL A 158 -19.58 -0.85 -0.37
C VAL A 158 -19.48 0.36 -1.28
N PHE A 159 -18.62 0.27 -2.30
CA PHE A 159 -18.47 1.25 -3.38
C PHE A 159 -18.70 0.53 -4.70
N ASN A 160 -19.74 0.91 -5.45
CA ASN A 160 -20.12 0.28 -6.71
C ASN A 160 -20.01 -1.27 -6.68
N ASN A 161 -20.77 -1.90 -5.77
CA ASN A 161 -20.80 -3.34 -5.51
C ASN A 161 -19.49 -3.99 -5.00
N LYS A 162 -18.44 -3.21 -4.74
CA LYS A 162 -17.16 -3.68 -4.21
C LYS A 162 -17.08 -3.37 -2.72
N LYS A 163 -16.91 -4.42 -1.90
CA LYS A 163 -16.67 -4.26 -0.45
C LYS A 163 -15.25 -3.75 -0.23
N ALA A 164 -15.11 -2.76 0.63
CA ALA A 164 -13.84 -2.21 1.08
C ALA A 164 -13.81 -2.13 2.61
N ASP A 165 -12.62 -2.34 3.16
CA ASP A 165 -12.34 -1.98 4.56
C ASP A 165 -11.89 -0.52 4.62
N ILE A 166 -12.23 0.14 5.72
CA ILE A 166 -11.88 1.54 5.97
C ILE A 166 -11.15 1.62 7.30
N VAL A 167 -9.97 2.24 7.26
CA VAL A 167 -9.18 2.59 8.43
C VAL A 167 -9.11 4.12 8.51
N HIS A 168 -9.48 4.68 9.66
CA HIS A 168 -9.45 6.12 9.91
C HIS A 168 -8.62 6.40 11.15
N TYR A 169 -7.65 7.30 11.03
CA TYR A 169 -6.79 7.72 12.14
C TYR A 169 -6.30 9.14 11.97
N PHE A 170 -5.71 9.63 13.06
CA PHE A 170 -5.00 10.90 13.09
C PHE A 170 -3.54 10.61 13.44
N TYR A 171 -2.61 11.36 12.85
CA TYR A 171 -1.23 11.37 13.31
C TYR A 171 -0.69 12.79 13.34
N LYS A 172 0.35 13.00 14.14
CA LYS A 172 1.10 14.25 14.20
C LYS A 172 2.45 14.05 13.54
N ASP A 173 2.84 14.99 12.69
CA ASP A 173 4.23 15.02 12.23
C ASP A 173 5.18 15.56 13.31
N LYS A 174 6.48 15.57 12.99
CA LYS A 174 7.55 16.12 13.83
C LYS A 174 7.37 17.60 14.20
N ASN A 175 6.53 18.34 13.48
CA ASN A 175 6.23 19.75 13.71
C ASN A 175 4.90 19.94 14.47
N ASN A 176 4.35 18.87 15.06
CA ASN A 176 3.02 18.83 15.70
C ASN A 176 1.85 19.15 14.77
N LYS A 177 2.05 19.12 13.46
CA LYS A 177 0.97 19.30 12.49
C LYS A 177 0.11 18.03 12.48
N ILE A 178 -1.19 18.21 12.67
CA ILE A 178 -2.16 17.12 12.68
C ILE A 178 -2.56 16.79 11.24
N PHE A 179 -2.69 15.50 10.97
CA PHE A 179 -3.22 14.96 9.73
C PHE A 179 -4.36 14.01 10.05
N THR A 180 -5.46 14.13 9.30
CA THR A 180 -6.54 13.15 9.28
C THR A 180 -6.31 12.22 8.10
N VAL A 181 -6.31 10.91 8.31
CA VAL A 181 -6.05 9.92 7.25
C VAL A 181 -7.19 8.91 7.16
N PHE A 182 -7.70 8.72 5.94
CA PHE A 182 -8.63 7.64 5.59
C PHE A 182 -7.94 6.72 4.58
N GLN A 183 -7.80 5.46 4.94
CA GLN A 183 -7.40 4.40 4.03
C GLN A 183 -8.63 3.58 3.66
N VAL A 184 -8.92 3.48 2.36
CA VAL A 184 -9.96 2.63 1.81
C VAL A 184 -9.30 1.51 1.02
N ILE A 185 -9.55 0.27 1.43
CA ILE A 185 -8.80 -0.90 1.00
C ILE A 185 -9.72 -1.82 0.20
N PHE A 186 -9.43 -1.97 -1.08
CA PHE A 186 -10.06 -2.95 -1.96
C PHE A 186 -9.16 -4.16 -2.12
N TYR A 187 -9.75 -5.33 -2.33
CA TYR A 187 -9.00 -6.59 -2.43
C TYR A 187 -9.32 -7.31 -3.73
N ARG A 188 -8.29 -7.80 -4.43
CA ARG A 188 -8.41 -8.66 -5.60
C ARG A 188 -7.29 -9.69 -5.59
N LYS A 189 -7.67 -10.98 -5.58
CA LYS A 189 -6.74 -12.11 -5.43
C LYS A 189 -5.85 -11.87 -4.19
N ASN A 190 -4.52 -11.99 -4.31
CA ASN A 190 -3.58 -11.77 -3.21
C ASN A 190 -3.02 -10.32 -3.15
N SER A 191 -3.73 -9.36 -3.75
CA SER A 191 -3.37 -7.94 -3.72
C SER A 191 -4.42 -7.10 -2.99
N ALA A 192 -3.95 -6.14 -2.20
CA ALA A 192 -4.74 -5.06 -1.63
C ALA A 192 -4.39 -3.72 -2.30
N TYR A 193 -5.42 -2.96 -2.66
CA TYR A 193 -5.33 -1.65 -3.29
C TYR A 193 -5.83 -0.61 -2.29
N ILE A 194 -4.90 0.22 -1.81
CA ILE A 194 -5.10 1.12 -0.68
C ILE A 194 -5.16 2.54 -1.21
N PHE A 195 -6.35 3.13 -1.17
CA PHE A 195 -6.56 4.55 -1.42
C PHE A 195 -6.40 5.31 -0.11
N THR A 196 -5.36 6.13 -0.01
CA THR A 196 -5.08 6.94 1.17
C THR A 196 -5.46 8.39 0.90
N LEU A 197 -6.52 8.86 1.54
CA LEU A 197 -6.87 10.28 1.62
C LEU A 197 -6.24 10.88 2.88
N THR A 198 -5.35 11.85 2.69
CA THR A 198 -4.73 12.62 3.77
C THR A 198 -5.26 14.04 3.73
N GLY A 199 -5.84 14.51 4.84
CA GLY A 199 -6.23 15.89 5.06
C GLY A 199 -5.30 16.58 6.06
N VAL A 200 -4.95 17.83 5.78
CA VAL A 200 -4.24 18.69 6.74
C VAL A 200 -5.26 19.19 7.78
N ASP A 201 -5.02 18.87 9.05
CA ASP A 201 -5.93 19.10 10.18
C ASP A 201 -7.24 18.31 10.03
N ARG A 202 -8.13 18.72 9.12
CA ARG A 202 -9.42 18.06 8.84
C ARG A 202 -9.68 17.90 7.35
N ILE A 203 -10.42 16.86 7.00
CA ILE A 203 -10.98 16.66 5.66
C ILE A 203 -12.35 17.35 5.62
N SER A 204 -12.61 18.20 4.62
CA SER A 204 -13.94 18.81 4.45
C SER A 204 -14.96 17.80 3.92
N ASP A 205 -16.24 18.04 4.19
CA ASP A 205 -17.32 17.18 3.68
C ASP A 205 -17.32 17.09 2.16
N GLU A 206 -17.04 18.20 1.48
CA GLU A 206 -16.88 18.24 0.01
C GLU A 206 -15.74 17.33 -0.46
N ASN A 207 -14.56 17.40 0.17
CA ASN A 207 -13.42 16.56 -0.17
C ASN A 207 -13.71 15.08 0.09
N MET A 208 -14.38 14.77 1.22
CA MET A 208 -14.79 13.41 1.55
C MET A 208 -15.81 12.86 0.55
N ALA A 209 -16.78 13.68 0.14
CA ALA A 209 -17.77 13.32 -0.88
C ALA A 209 -17.10 13.07 -2.24
N ALA A 210 -16.20 13.96 -2.67
CA ALA A 210 -15.44 13.81 -3.90
C ALA A 210 -14.58 12.52 -3.89
N PHE A 211 -13.92 12.22 -2.77
CA PHE A 211 -13.16 10.98 -2.60
C PHE A 211 -14.05 9.74 -2.69
N LYS A 212 -15.20 9.71 -2.00
CA LYS A 212 -16.15 8.59 -2.08
C LYS A 212 -16.73 8.41 -3.49
N ASN A 213 -17.02 9.51 -4.19
CA ASN A 213 -17.47 9.47 -5.58
C ASN A 213 -16.40 8.88 -6.50
N MET A 214 -15.13 9.29 -6.34
CA MET A 214 -14.00 8.68 -7.06
C MET A 214 -13.89 7.18 -6.76
N LEU A 215 -14.03 6.74 -5.51
CA LEU A 215 -13.98 5.32 -5.13
C LEU A 215 -15.08 4.47 -5.78
N ASN A 216 -16.24 5.04 -6.11
CA ASN A 216 -17.30 4.33 -6.85
C ASN A 216 -16.92 4.04 -8.31
N THR A 217 -15.88 4.67 -8.84
CA THR A 217 -15.40 4.44 -10.22
C THR A 217 -14.33 3.34 -10.31
N VAL A 218 -13.93 2.77 -9.16
CA VAL A 218 -12.91 1.73 -9.09
C VAL A 218 -13.37 0.48 -9.84
N GLU A 219 -12.57 0.05 -10.81
CA GLU A 219 -12.73 -1.21 -11.53
C GLU A 219 -11.41 -2.01 -11.55
N PHE A 220 -11.49 -3.32 -11.40
CA PHE A 220 -10.31 -4.18 -11.55
C PHE A 220 -10.10 -4.53 -13.01
N VAL A 221 -8.86 -4.39 -13.48
CA VAL A 221 -8.46 -4.73 -14.85
C VAL A 221 -7.69 -6.05 -14.76
N ASP A 222 -8.26 -7.13 -15.29
CA ASP A 222 -7.62 -8.46 -15.22
C ASP A 222 -6.38 -8.58 -16.13
#